data_AF-A0A4P2VL62-F1
#
_entry.id   AF-A0A4P2VL62-F1
#
_cell.length_a   1.000
_cell.length_b   1.000
_cell.length_c   1.000
_cell.angle_alpha   90.00
_cell.angle_beta   90.00
_cell.angle_gamma   90.00
#
_symmetry.space_group_name_H-M   'P 1'
#
loop_
_entity.id
_entity.type
_entity.pdbx_description
1 polymer ?
#
loop_
_entity_poly.entity_id
_entity_poly.type
_entity_poly.pdbx_seq_one_letter_code
_entity_poly.pdbx_strand_id
1 'polypeptide(L)'
;MLFKKNLKQKFVSKLFMLTFSFFLYQHKAYADEAFVYCAHNKNYWHWLSNKSVKVTGEWRNKKLDPITSLRYFKIDGGYNAIKSLQNQCKNEFGQSYKYAQPADNFFSGWHLFGINDDNVIGGIYEVQKYSLRFGK
;
A
#
# COMPACT_ATOMS: atom_id res chain seq x y z
N MET A 1 -33.03 43.96 18.15
CA MET A 1 -31.67 44.46 17.86
C MET A 1 -31.19 43.82 16.55
N LEU A 2 -31.39 44.49 15.41
CA LEU A 2 -31.08 43.98 14.06
C LEU A 2 -29.61 44.25 13.73
N PHE A 3 -28.77 43.20 13.74
CA PHE A 3 -27.37 43.31 13.35
C PHE A 3 -27.25 43.70 11.86
N LYS A 4 -26.93 44.97 11.59
CA LYS A 4 -26.47 45.44 10.27
C LYS A 4 -25.17 44.71 9.91
N LYS A 5 -25.27 43.60 9.16
CA LYS A 5 -24.08 42.92 8.61
C LYS A 5 -23.41 43.86 7.60
N ASN A 6 -22.25 44.40 7.97
CA ASN A 6 -21.45 45.28 7.12
C ASN A 6 -21.04 44.54 5.84
N LEU A 7 -21.13 45.22 4.70
CA LEU A 7 -20.78 44.68 3.37
C LEU A 7 -19.39 44.00 3.36
N LYS A 8 -18.44 44.56 4.15
CA LYS A 8 -17.10 44.00 4.39
C LYS A 8 -17.13 42.58 4.97
N GLN A 9 -18.06 42.27 5.89
CA GLN A 9 -18.18 40.94 6.50
C GLN A 9 -18.66 39.88 5.50
N LYS A 10 -19.56 40.25 4.58
CA LYS A 10 -20.01 39.36 3.49
C LYS A 10 -18.88 39.07 2.50
N PHE A 11 -18.00 40.05 2.25
CA PHE A 11 -16.85 39.90 1.35
C PHE A 11 -15.77 39.00 1.96
N VAL A 12 -15.42 39.21 3.23
CA VAL A 12 -14.45 38.36 3.96
C VAL A 12 -14.93 36.91 4.05
N SER A 13 -16.21 36.67 4.31
CA SER A 13 -16.79 35.31 4.35
C SER A 13 -16.70 34.59 3.00
N LYS A 14 -16.95 35.29 1.88
CA LYS A 14 -16.80 34.71 0.54
C LYS A 14 -15.35 34.42 0.19
N LEU A 15 -14.43 35.32 0.56
CA LEU A 15 -12.99 35.13 0.36
C LEU A 15 -12.47 33.93 1.16
N PHE A 16 -12.93 33.77 2.40
CA PHE A 16 -12.59 32.63 3.25
C PHE A 16 -13.10 31.29 2.69
N MET A 17 -14.32 31.25 2.13
CA MET A 17 -14.82 30.02 1.47
C MET A 17 -14.02 29.66 0.20
N LEU A 18 -13.58 30.66 -0.58
CA LEU A 18 -12.71 30.45 -1.74
C LEU A 18 -11.33 29.90 -1.36
N THR A 19 -10.70 30.42 -0.28
CA THR A 19 -9.38 29.93 0.16
C THR A 19 -9.47 28.54 0.79
N PHE A 20 -10.51 28.24 1.56
CA PHE A 20 -10.71 26.91 2.15
C PHE A 20 -10.89 25.82 1.08
N SER A 21 -11.56 26.16 -0.03
CA SER A 21 -11.74 25.25 -1.17
C SER A 21 -10.40 24.89 -1.81
N PHE A 22 -9.48 25.85 -1.93
CA PHE A 22 -8.13 25.64 -2.48
C PHE A 22 -7.25 24.74 -1.59
N PHE A 23 -7.42 24.79 -0.26
CA PHE A 23 -6.68 23.92 0.66
C PHE A 23 -7.07 22.45 0.54
N LEU A 24 -8.36 22.15 0.31
CA LEU A 24 -8.82 20.77 0.15
C LEU A 24 -8.29 20.10 -1.12
N TYR A 25 -8.04 20.87 -2.20
CA TYR A 25 -7.46 20.34 -3.44
C TYR A 25 -5.98 19.93 -3.33
N GLN A 26 -5.25 20.43 -2.33
CA GLN A 26 -3.83 20.09 -2.14
C GLN A 26 -3.63 18.72 -1.49
N HIS A 27 -4.63 18.19 -0.80
CA HIS A 27 -4.54 16.86 -0.18
C HIS A 27 -5.01 15.77 -1.14
N LYS A 28 -4.27 15.56 -2.23
CA LYS A 28 -4.39 14.32 -3.00
C LYS A 28 -3.75 13.18 -2.19
N ALA A 29 -4.56 12.46 -1.42
CA ALA A 29 -4.16 11.19 -0.83
C ALA A 29 -4.02 10.16 -1.97
N TYR A 30 -2.83 10.07 -2.57
CA TYR A 30 -2.53 9.00 -3.51
C TYR A 30 -2.13 7.76 -2.71
N ALA A 31 -2.98 6.75 -2.73
CA ALA A 31 -2.58 5.40 -2.38
C ALA A 31 -1.80 4.80 -3.56
N ASP A 32 -0.71 4.10 -3.26
CA ASP A 32 0.01 3.29 -4.23
C ASP A 32 -0.88 2.12 -4.69
N GLU A 33 -0.63 1.62 -5.90
CA GLU A 33 -1.24 0.37 -6.38
C GLU A 33 -0.20 -0.74 -6.47
N ALA A 34 -0.63 -1.97 -6.16
CA ALA A 34 0.15 -3.17 -6.41
C ALA A 34 -0.69 -4.23 -7.12
N PHE A 35 -0.08 -4.94 -8.07
CA PHE A 35 -0.65 -6.16 -8.62
C PHE A 35 -0.53 -7.30 -7.60
N VAL A 36 -1.35 -8.34 -7.78
CA VAL A 36 -1.32 -9.51 -6.90
C VAL A 36 -0.91 -10.76 -7.68
N TYR A 37 0.08 -11.49 -7.17
CA TYR A 37 0.36 -12.85 -7.60
C TYR A 37 0.17 -13.85 -6.47
N CYS A 38 -0.08 -15.09 -6.87
CA CYS A 38 -0.32 -16.22 -6.00
C CYS A 38 0.92 -17.10 -5.99
N ALA A 39 1.47 -17.37 -4.81
CA ALA A 39 2.72 -18.10 -4.65
C ALA A 39 2.52 -19.47 -4.00
N HIS A 40 3.25 -20.46 -4.53
CA HIS A 40 3.38 -21.81 -4.01
C HIS A 40 4.62 -21.92 -3.11
N ASN A 41 4.60 -22.84 -2.13
CA ASN A 41 5.77 -23.17 -1.29
C ASN A 41 7.06 -23.60 -2.03
N LYS A 42 7.01 -23.78 -3.36
CA LYS A 42 8.11 -24.27 -4.20
C LYS A 42 8.61 -23.17 -5.16
N ASN A 43 8.35 -21.91 -4.82
CA ASN A 43 8.69 -20.72 -5.62
C ASN A 43 8.00 -20.63 -7.00
N TYR A 44 6.99 -21.47 -7.27
CA TYR A 44 6.09 -21.25 -8.42
C TYR A 44 5.09 -20.14 -8.11
N TRP A 45 4.75 -19.34 -9.12
CA TRP A 45 3.80 -18.25 -8.98
C TRP A 45 2.99 -18.03 -10.25
N HIS A 46 1.79 -17.49 -10.07
CA HIS A 46 0.89 -17.04 -11.15
C HIS A 46 0.28 -15.69 -10.79
N TRP A 47 0.06 -14.83 -11.78
CA TRP A 47 -0.72 -13.61 -11.59
C TRP A 47 -2.16 -13.95 -11.25
N LEU A 48 -2.69 -13.35 -10.19
CA LEU A 48 -4.09 -13.53 -9.83
C LEU A 48 -4.99 -12.95 -10.93
N SER A 49 -5.94 -13.75 -11.41
CA SER A 49 -6.90 -13.38 -12.46
C SER A 49 -6.21 -12.73 -13.67
N ASN A 50 -5.12 -13.35 -14.13
CA ASN A 50 -4.30 -12.89 -15.25
C ASN A 50 -3.86 -11.40 -15.13
N LYS A 51 -3.44 -10.99 -13.93
CA LYS A 51 -2.89 -9.65 -13.61
C LYS A 51 -3.92 -8.51 -13.69
N SER A 52 -5.21 -8.83 -13.64
CA SER A 52 -6.27 -7.81 -13.58
C SER A 52 -6.52 -7.27 -12.18
N VAL A 53 -6.19 -8.05 -11.14
CA VAL A 53 -6.40 -7.65 -9.74
C VAL A 53 -5.30 -6.71 -9.27
N LYS A 54 -5.72 -5.54 -8.82
CA LYS A 54 -4.89 -4.54 -8.14
C LYS A 54 -5.46 -4.24 -6.76
N VAL A 55 -4.56 -3.86 -5.86
CA VAL A 55 -4.90 -3.43 -4.51
C VAL A 55 -4.25 -2.09 -4.22
N THR A 56 -4.92 -1.28 -3.41
CA THR A 56 -4.41 0.00 -2.95
C THR A 56 -3.71 -0.14 -1.60
N GLY A 57 -2.75 0.73 -1.36
CA GLY A 57 -1.98 0.73 -0.12
C GLY A 57 -0.73 1.59 -0.21
N GLU A 58 0.32 1.19 0.50
CA GLU A 58 1.58 1.94 0.56
C GLU A 58 2.78 1.01 0.63
N TRP A 59 3.83 1.31 -0.13
CA TRP A 59 5.11 0.62 0.03
C TRP A 59 5.85 1.11 1.28
N ARG A 60 6.20 0.18 2.17
CA ARG A 60 6.87 0.44 3.44
C ARG A 60 8.16 -0.38 3.57
N ASN A 61 9.07 0.10 4.39
CA ASN A 61 10.31 -0.59 4.73
C ASN A 61 10.37 -0.82 6.24
N LYS A 62 10.48 -2.08 6.67
CA LYS A 62 10.68 -2.46 8.07
C LYS A 62 12.15 -2.80 8.28
N LYS A 63 12.82 -2.10 9.20
CA LYS A 63 14.18 -2.47 9.61
C LYS A 63 14.11 -3.77 10.39
N LEU A 64 14.89 -4.77 9.99
CA LEU A 64 15.02 -6.04 10.71
C LEU A 64 16.24 -6.01 11.63
N ASP A 65 17.33 -5.42 11.15
CA ASP A 65 18.57 -5.18 11.88
C ASP A 65 19.24 -3.90 11.31
N PRO A 66 20.41 -3.45 11.83
CA PRO A 66 21.07 -2.23 11.35
C PRO A 66 21.42 -2.18 9.86
N ILE A 67 21.60 -3.34 9.22
CA ILE A 67 22.03 -3.46 7.81
C ILE A 67 21.00 -4.14 6.92
N THR A 68 19.92 -4.68 7.48
CA THR A 68 18.88 -5.41 6.75
C THR A 68 17.52 -4.74 6.88
N SER A 69 16.86 -4.52 5.75
CA SER A 69 15.47 -4.06 5.68
C SER A 69 14.59 -5.01 4.88
N LEU A 70 13.31 -5.06 5.26
CA LEU A 70 12.26 -5.77 4.57
C LEU A 70 11.32 -4.75 3.92
N ARG A 71 11.24 -4.77 2.58
CA ARG A 71 10.23 -4.00 1.84
C ARG A 71 8.93 -4.80 1.78
N TYR A 72 7.82 -4.16 2.13
CA TYR A 72 6.48 -4.78 2.15
C TYR A 72 5.42 -3.77 1.68
N PHE A 73 4.25 -4.26 1.29
CA PHE A 73 3.11 -3.44 0.87
C PHE A 73 2.04 -3.44 1.95
N LYS A 74 1.84 -2.30 2.62
CA LYS A 74 0.76 -2.11 3.59
C LYS A 74 -0.54 -1.92 2.83
N ILE A 75 -1.40 -2.93 2.83
CA ILE A 75 -2.63 -2.95 2.03
C ILE A 75 -3.78 -2.26 2.77
N ASP A 76 -4.60 -1.52 2.02
CA ASP A 76 -5.86 -1.01 2.53
C ASP A 76 -6.85 -2.15 2.84
N GLY A 77 -7.61 -2.02 3.93
CA GLY A 77 -8.51 -3.08 4.40
C GLY A 77 -7.83 -4.19 5.22
N GLY A 78 -6.49 -4.14 5.36
CA GLY A 78 -5.73 -4.95 6.32
C GLY A 78 -5.92 -6.46 6.16
N TYR A 79 -6.04 -7.18 7.28
CA TYR A 79 -6.06 -8.64 7.30
C TYR A 79 -7.17 -9.27 6.44
N ASN A 80 -8.36 -8.67 6.44
CA ASN A 80 -9.51 -9.22 5.70
C ASN A 80 -9.28 -9.13 4.18
N ALA A 81 -8.68 -8.06 3.69
CA ALA A 81 -8.31 -7.92 2.28
C ALA A 81 -7.31 -9.02 1.88
N ILE A 82 -6.26 -9.21 2.68
CA ILE A 82 -5.24 -10.26 2.43
C ILE A 82 -5.87 -11.65 2.42
N LYS A 83 -6.73 -11.96 3.41
CA LYS A 83 -7.41 -13.24 3.51
C LYS A 83 -8.31 -13.50 2.30
N SER A 84 -9.00 -12.47 1.80
CA SER A 84 -9.80 -12.56 0.58
C SER A 84 -8.93 -12.92 -0.63
N LEU A 85 -7.80 -12.22 -0.83
CA LEU A 85 -6.86 -12.51 -1.92
C LEU A 85 -6.28 -13.93 -1.83
N GLN A 86 -5.91 -14.37 -0.63
CA GLN A 86 -5.42 -15.74 -0.42
C GLN A 86 -6.48 -16.78 -0.77
N ASN A 87 -7.75 -16.52 -0.47
CA ASN A 87 -8.84 -17.41 -0.87
C ASN A 87 -9.04 -17.41 -2.38
N GLN A 88 -8.94 -16.25 -3.04
CA GLN A 88 -8.99 -16.17 -4.51
C GLN A 88 -7.85 -16.98 -5.14
N CYS A 89 -6.62 -16.85 -4.64
CA CYS A 89 -5.48 -17.65 -5.09
C CYS A 89 -5.72 -19.16 -4.96
N LYS A 90 -6.27 -19.60 -3.82
CA LYS A 90 -6.59 -21.01 -3.60
C LYS A 90 -7.69 -21.51 -4.53
N ASN A 91 -8.68 -20.66 -4.81
CA ASN A 91 -9.78 -21.00 -5.70
C ASN A 91 -9.32 -21.10 -7.16
N GLU A 92 -8.42 -20.22 -7.61
CA GLU A 92 -7.96 -20.16 -9.00
C GLU A 92 -6.88 -21.21 -9.30
N PHE A 93 -5.91 -21.42 -8.39
CA PHE A 93 -4.73 -22.26 -8.66
C PHE A 93 -4.62 -23.49 -7.75
N GLY A 94 -5.51 -23.64 -6.77
CA GLY A 94 -5.55 -24.76 -5.82
C GLY A 94 -4.90 -24.46 -4.46
N GLN A 95 -5.12 -25.37 -3.49
CA GLN A 95 -4.76 -25.19 -2.08
C GLN A 95 -3.26 -24.93 -1.82
N SER A 96 -2.41 -25.33 -2.75
CA SER A 96 -0.98 -25.14 -2.67
C SER A 96 -0.53 -23.69 -2.88
N TYR A 97 -1.35 -22.87 -3.56
CA TYR A 97 -1.12 -21.44 -3.79
C TYR A 97 -1.73 -20.60 -2.66
N LYS A 98 -1.22 -20.81 -1.45
CA LYS A 98 -1.79 -20.25 -0.22
C LYS A 98 -1.35 -18.82 0.11
N TYR A 99 -0.35 -18.29 -0.59
CA TYR A 99 0.17 -16.93 -0.35
C TYR A 99 -0.27 -16.02 -1.49
N ALA A 100 -0.96 -14.92 -1.15
CA ALA A 100 -1.15 -13.79 -2.05
C ALA A 100 -0.06 -12.76 -1.73
N GLN A 101 0.57 -12.19 -2.76
CA GLN A 101 1.71 -11.29 -2.59
C GLN A 101 1.65 -10.09 -3.56
N PRO A 102 2.07 -8.89 -3.10
CA PRO A 102 2.09 -7.68 -3.89
C PRO A 102 3.26 -7.66 -4.88
N ALA A 103 3.04 -7.01 -6.02
CA ALA A 103 4.03 -6.69 -7.02
C ALA A 103 3.87 -5.25 -7.52
N ASP A 104 4.96 -4.48 -7.60
CA ASP A 104 4.95 -3.17 -8.24
C ASP A 104 4.96 -3.29 -9.77
N ASN A 105 5.58 -4.34 -10.32
CA ASN A 105 5.63 -4.61 -11.77
C ASN A 105 5.87 -6.10 -12.08
N PHE A 106 6.15 -6.44 -13.34
CA PHE A 106 6.33 -7.84 -13.77
C PHE A 106 7.61 -8.49 -13.24
N PHE A 107 8.63 -7.69 -12.97
CA PHE A 107 9.96 -8.10 -12.50
C PHE A 107 10.18 -7.75 -11.02
N SER A 108 9.10 -7.46 -10.29
CA SER A 108 9.18 -7.16 -8.86
C SER A 108 9.75 -8.37 -8.11
N GLY A 109 10.63 -8.10 -7.13
CA GLY A 109 11.07 -9.13 -6.20
C GLY A 109 9.93 -9.66 -5.33
N TRP A 110 10.23 -10.64 -4.48
CA TRP A 110 9.24 -11.19 -3.55
C TRP A 110 9.01 -10.23 -2.37
N HIS A 111 7.78 -9.75 -2.22
CA HIS A 111 7.36 -8.81 -1.18
C HIS A 111 6.19 -9.36 -0.38
N LEU A 112 6.06 -8.96 0.88
CA LEU A 112 4.96 -9.36 1.75
C LEU A 112 3.85 -8.30 1.78
N PHE A 113 2.63 -8.73 2.12
CA PHE A 113 1.60 -7.80 2.57
C PHE A 113 1.77 -7.45 4.05
N GLY A 114 1.57 -6.18 4.39
CA GLY A 114 1.45 -5.66 5.74
C GLY A 114 -0.01 -5.37 6.10
N ILE A 115 -0.44 -5.78 7.29
CA ILE A 115 -1.72 -5.36 7.87
C ILE A 115 -1.61 -3.93 8.41
N ASN A 116 -0.49 -3.63 9.04
CA ASN A 116 -0.13 -2.33 9.59
C ASN A 116 1.41 -2.24 9.65
N ASP A 117 1.93 -1.20 10.30
CA ASP A 117 3.37 -0.91 10.29
C ASP A 117 4.21 -1.96 11.06
N ASP A 118 3.57 -2.69 11.97
CA ASP A 118 4.21 -3.68 12.83
C ASP A 118 3.98 -5.12 12.36
N ASN A 119 2.86 -5.38 11.69
CA ASN A 119 2.39 -6.72 11.38
C ASN A 119 2.41 -6.99 9.88
N VAL A 120 3.26 -7.94 9.47
CA VAL A 120 3.33 -8.47 8.10
C VAL A 120 2.83 -9.91 8.07
N ILE A 121 2.17 -10.29 6.98
CA ILE A 121 1.68 -11.65 6.78
C ILE A 121 2.77 -12.51 6.14
N GLY A 122 2.85 -13.76 6.59
CA GLY A 122 3.82 -14.72 6.08
C GLY A 122 3.67 -15.01 4.59
N GLY A 123 4.81 -15.25 3.94
CA GLY A 123 4.94 -15.51 2.52
C GLY A 123 6.41 -15.67 2.15
N ILE A 124 6.72 -15.63 0.85
CA ILE A 124 8.09 -15.65 0.34
C ILE A 124 8.60 -14.22 0.29
N TYR A 125 9.82 -13.92 0.73
CA TYR A 125 10.29 -12.54 0.72
C TYR A 125 11.79 -12.43 0.48
N GLU A 126 12.17 -11.29 -0.09
CA GLU A 126 13.54 -10.86 -0.21
C GLU A 126 13.86 -9.78 0.82
N VAL A 127 15.09 -9.80 1.32
CA VAL A 127 15.61 -8.78 2.24
C VAL A 127 16.67 -7.96 1.53
N GLN A 128 16.66 -6.65 1.75
CA GLN A 128 17.69 -5.75 1.24
C GLN A 128 18.79 -5.64 2.29
N LYS A 129 20.02 -5.97 1.90
CA LYS A 129 21.21 -5.79 2.74
C LYS A 129 22.00 -4.58 2.27
N TYR A 130 22.27 -3.64 3.16
CA TYR A 130 23.16 -2.52 2.91
C TYR A 130 24.61 -2.94 3.18
N SER A 131 25.51 -2.64 2.25
CA SER A 131 26.95 -2.77 2.50
C SER A 131 27.48 -1.47 3.08
N LEU A 132 28.09 -1.54 4.27
CA LEU A 132 28.86 -0.42 4.82
C LEU A 132 30.14 -0.32 3.99
N ARG A 133 30.19 0.64 3.07
CA ARG A 133 31.44 1.02 2.41
C ARG A 133 32.26 1.86 3.39
N PHE A 134 33.20 1.23 4.08
CA PHE A 134 34.28 1.97 4.74
C PHE A 134 35.20 2.50 3.65
N GLY A 135 35.20 3.82 3.45
CA GLY A 135 36.20 4.48 2.63
C GLY A 135 37.59 4.22 3.20
N LYS A 136 38.53 3.84 2.34
CA LYS A 136 39.96 3.82 2.68
C LYS A 136 40.49 5.23 2.83
#